data_AF-T0Z2W1-F1
#
_entry.id   AF-T0Z2W1-F1
#
_cell.length_a   1.000
_cell.length_b   1.000
_cell.length_c   1.000
_cell.angle_alpha   90.00
_cell.angle_beta   90.00
_cell.angle_gamma   90.00
#
_symmetry.space_group_name_H-M   'P 1'
#
loop_
_entity.id
_entity.type
_entity.pdbx_description
1 polymer ?
#
loop_
_entity_poly.entity_id
_entity_poly.type
_entity_poly.pdbx_seq_one_letter_code
_entity_poly.pdbx_strand_id
1 'polypeptide(L)'
;VGLAKHSKVLDRYGLSLRLENTFKAGDARFVRVPRPLEAKAYIWQEWARGEQDVRPAGEAAKFVAGDMYFVRFGPMVTDPIWVVDLFTPQSGSAPETFGYLLADARDGFPIPYYPRCLQKADEYAQVRGFDLDVLQTEVMSAVEDAVGAGARDALDAYRLTPDLTGRRYG
;
A
#
# COMPACT_ATOMS: atom_id res chain seq x y z
N VAL A 1 0.05 -9.32 9.25
CA VAL A 1 -0.61 -7.99 9.21
C VAL A 1 -0.14 -7.25 7.97
N GLY A 2 -1.07 -6.69 7.21
CA GLY A 2 -0.76 -5.81 6.07
C GLY A 2 -1.20 -4.39 6.40
N LEU A 3 -0.36 -3.39 6.14
CA LEU A 3 -0.71 -1.98 6.34
C LEU A 3 -0.56 -1.25 4.99
N ALA A 4 -1.60 -0.52 4.60
CA ALA A 4 -1.63 0.22 3.34
C ALA A 4 -1.66 1.73 3.58
N LYS A 5 -0.75 2.46 2.89
CA LYS A 5 -0.76 3.93 2.81
C LYS A 5 -1.97 4.45 2.01
N HIS A 6 -2.43 3.66 1.03
CA HIS A 6 -3.57 3.95 0.18
C HIS A 6 -4.45 2.71 0.06
N SER A 7 -5.77 2.90 0.10
CA SER A 7 -6.75 1.82 -0.07
C SER A 7 -8.05 2.42 -0.58
N LYS A 8 -8.75 1.70 -1.48
CA LYS A 8 -10.06 2.13 -2.01
C LYS A 8 -11.08 2.44 -0.92
N VAL A 9 -10.98 1.72 0.21
CA VAL A 9 -11.85 1.94 1.37
C VAL A 9 -11.52 3.27 2.05
N LEU A 10 -10.23 3.59 2.21
CA LEU A 10 -9.80 4.88 2.77
C LEU A 10 -10.11 6.04 1.83
N ASP A 11 -9.90 5.86 0.52
CA ASP A 11 -10.16 6.89 -0.48
C ASP A 11 -11.66 7.23 -0.55
N ARG A 12 -12.53 6.21 -0.43
CA ARG A 12 -13.99 6.38 -0.47
C ARG A 12 -14.56 7.00 0.80
N TYR A 13 -14.07 6.61 1.98
CA TYR A 13 -14.67 7.00 3.26
C TYR A 13 -13.85 7.99 4.09
N GLY A 14 -12.63 8.33 3.66
CA GLY A 14 -11.72 9.18 4.43
C GLY A 14 -12.30 10.55 4.77
N LEU A 15 -13.03 11.17 3.83
CA LEU A 15 -13.73 12.43 4.09
C LEU A 15 -14.84 12.25 5.13
N SER A 16 -15.66 11.21 4.99
CA SER A 16 -16.75 10.92 5.93
C SER A 16 -16.25 10.65 7.34
N LEU A 17 -15.18 9.87 7.51
CA LEU A 17 -14.57 9.60 8.82
C LEU A 17 -14.10 10.88 9.53
N ARG A 18 -13.63 11.87 8.75
CA ARG A 18 -13.20 13.17 9.27
C ARG A 18 -14.38 14.07 9.62
N LEU A 19 -15.38 14.16 8.74
CA LEU A 19 -16.59 14.96 8.97
C LEU A 19 -17.38 14.48 10.18
N GLU A 20 -17.52 13.17 10.34
CA GLU A 20 -18.23 12.54 11.46
C GLU A 20 -17.39 12.47 12.75
N ASN A 21 -16.15 12.96 12.72
CA ASN A 21 -15.21 12.90 13.86
C ASN A 21 -15.15 11.50 14.51
N THR A 22 -15.13 10.45 13.68
CA THR A 22 -15.19 9.06 14.14
C THR A 22 -13.99 8.73 15.05
N PHE A 23 -12.83 9.31 14.73
CA PHE A 23 -11.61 9.21 15.52
C PHE A 23 -11.35 10.51 16.29
N LYS A 24 -11.92 10.61 17.50
CA LYS A 24 -11.66 11.74 18.41
C LYS A 24 -10.19 11.77 18.86
N ALA A 25 -9.72 12.95 19.26
CA ALA A 25 -8.41 13.16 19.88
C ALA A 25 -8.17 12.23 21.10
N GLY A 26 -6.90 12.05 21.45
CA GLY A 26 -6.47 11.23 22.57
C GLY A 26 -5.79 9.95 22.08
N ASP A 27 -5.94 8.85 22.82
CA ASP A 27 -5.21 7.60 22.55
C ASP A 27 -5.43 7.03 21.14
N ALA A 28 -4.49 6.17 20.73
CA ALA A 28 -4.61 5.42 19.49
C ALA A 28 -5.93 4.62 19.46
N ARG A 29 -6.58 4.59 18.31
CA ARG A 29 -7.87 3.91 18.14
C ARG A 29 -7.86 3.08 16.87
N PHE A 30 -8.68 2.05 16.87
CA PHE A 30 -8.98 1.27 15.69
C PHE A 30 -10.45 0.88 15.66
N VAL A 31 -10.97 0.64 14.47
CA VAL A 31 -12.31 0.08 14.28
C VAL A 31 -12.28 -0.86 13.08
N ARG A 32 -12.92 -2.02 13.22
CA ARG A 32 -13.08 -2.96 12.10
C ARG A 32 -13.94 -2.30 11.03
N VAL A 33 -13.52 -2.41 9.77
CA VAL A 33 -14.32 -1.97 8.63
C VAL A 33 -15.50 -2.94 8.48
N PRO A 34 -16.75 -2.48 8.57
CA PRO A 34 -17.90 -3.32 8.31
C PRO A 34 -17.87 -3.86 6.87
N ARG A 35 -18.11 -5.15 6.69
CA ARG A 35 -18.14 -5.81 5.35
C ARG A 35 -19.05 -5.09 4.34
N PRO A 36 -20.25 -4.58 4.71
CA PRO A 36 -21.08 -3.82 3.77
C PRO A 36 -20.44 -2.51 3.29
N LEU A 37 -19.57 -1.89 4.09
CA LEU A 37 -18.83 -0.68 3.68
C LEU A 37 -17.66 -1.04 2.77
N GLU A 38 -16.93 -2.10 3.11
CA GLU A 38 -15.84 -2.63 2.29
C GLU A 38 -16.32 -3.03 0.89
N ALA A 39 -17.43 -3.77 0.80
CA ALA A 39 -18.03 -4.19 -0.47
C ALA A 39 -18.44 -3.03 -1.37
N LYS A 40 -18.83 -1.89 -0.79
CA LYS A 40 -19.15 -0.67 -1.54
C LYS A 40 -17.90 0.05 -2.06
N ALA A 41 -16.73 -0.17 -1.49
CA ALA A 41 -15.48 0.45 -1.95
C ALA A 41 -14.93 -0.20 -3.23
N TYR A 42 -15.30 -1.46 -3.50
CA TYR A 42 -14.87 -2.19 -4.69
C TYR A 42 -15.94 -2.20 -5.78
N ILE A 43 -15.53 -2.01 -7.03
CA ILE A 43 -16.41 -2.09 -8.20
C ILE A 43 -16.82 -3.55 -8.46
N TRP A 44 -15.96 -4.51 -8.12
CA TRP A 44 -16.17 -5.94 -8.29
C TRP A 44 -16.36 -6.58 -6.91
N GLN A 45 -17.55 -7.16 -6.66
CA GLN A 45 -17.97 -7.69 -5.35
C GLN A 45 -17.17 -8.92 -4.88
N GLU A 46 -16.42 -9.56 -5.78
CA GLU A 46 -15.60 -10.74 -5.50
C GLU A 46 -14.44 -10.45 -4.52
N TRP A 47 -14.01 -9.18 -4.45
CA TRP A 47 -12.93 -8.71 -3.58
C TRP A 47 -13.39 -8.36 -2.14
N ALA A 48 -14.66 -8.53 -1.81
CA ALA A 48 -15.23 -8.20 -0.50
C ALA A 48 -15.88 -9.38 0.24
N ARG A 49 -15.85 -10.59 -0.34
CA ARG A 49 -16.41 -11.80 0.27
C ARG A 49 -15.48 -12.31 1.36
N GLY A 50 -15.88 -12.23 2.62
CA GLY A 50 -15.16 -12.87 3.73
C GLY A 50 -15.62 -14.32 3.96
N GLU A 51 -14.91 -15.05 4.83
CA GLU A 51 -15.18 -16.44 5.20
C GLU A 51 -16.59 -16.68 5.80
N GLN A 52 -17.25 -15.61 6.26
CA GLN A 52 -18.60 -15.65 6.84
C GLN A 52 -19.73 -15.73 5.80
N ASP A 53 -19.45 -15.50 4.51
CA ASP A 53 -20.44 -15.49 3.43
C ASP A 53 -20.55 -16.84 2.67
N VAL A 54 -20.03 -17.94 3.25
CA VAL A 54 -20.12 -19.27 2.65
C VAL A 54 -21.58 -19.75 2.65
N ARG A 55 -22.26 -19.55 1.51
CA ARG A 55 -23.47 -20.32 1.18
C ARG A 55 -23.09 -21.77 0.86
N PRO A 56 -23.94 -22.77 1.16
CA PRO A 56 -23.58 -24.19 1.00
C PRO A 56 -23.27 -24.64 -0.44
N ALA A 57 -23.51 -23.78 -1.43
CA ALA A 57 -23.33 -24.04 -2.86
C ALA A 57 -22.68 -22.85 -3.61
N GLY A 58 -21.92 -21.98 -2.92
CA GLY A 58 -21.19 -20.87 -3.54
C GLY A 58 -19.68 -21.07 -3.44
N GLU A 59 -18.93 -20.64 -4.47
CA GLU A 59 -17.46 -20.64 -4.43
C GLU A 59 -16.95 -19.91 -3.17
N ALA A 60 -15.97 -20.53 -2.52
CA ALA A 60 -15.29 -19.98 -1.34
C ALA A 60 -14.78 -18.55 -1.62
N ALA A 61 -14.67 -17.75 -0.56
CA ALA A 61 -14.04 -16.43 -0.58
C ALA A 61 -12.59 -16.51 -1.09
N LYS A 62 -12.43 -16.47 -2.42
CA LYS A 62 -11.17 -16.76 -3.11
C LYS A 62 -10.11 -15.66 -2.92
N PHE A 63 -10.50 -14.49 -2.43
CA PHE A 63 -9.67 -13.26 -2.47
C PHE A 63 -9.58 -12.46 -1.16
N VAL A 64 -10.27 -12.84 -0.08
CA VAL A 64 -10.25 -12.07 1.18
C VAL A 64 -9.93 -12.98 2.36
N ALA A 65 -8.63 -13.10 2.64
CA ALA A 65 -8.12 -13.90 3.76
C ALA A 65 -8.12 -13.15 5.10
N GLY A 66 -8.44 -11.85 5.11
CA GLY A 66 -8.30 -11.01 6.30
C GLY A 66 -9.44 -10.04 6.56
N ASP A 67 -9.42 -9.51 7.78
CA ASP A 67 -10.31 -8.49 8.31
C ASP A 67 -9.62 -7.13 8.26
N MET A 68 -10.28 -6.18 7.61
CA MET A 68 -9.78 -4.83 7.45
C MET A 68 -10.19 -3.94 8.63
N TYR A 69 -9.28 -3.05 9.04
CA TYR A 69 -9.45 -2.09 10.13
C TYR A 69 -9.01 -0.70 9.68
N PHE A 70 -9.73 0.32 10.13
CA PHE A 70 -9.21 1.68 10.18
C PHE A 70 -8.45 1.86 11.48
N VAL A 71 -7.24 2.40 11.42
CA VAL A 71 -6.37 2.58 12.59
C VAL A 71 -5.76 3.98 12.58
N ARG A 72 -5.85 4.69 13.71
CA ARG A 72 -5.15 5.96 13.94
C ARG A 72 -4.19 5.78 15.11
N PHE A 73 -2.89 5.91 14.84
CA PHE A 73 -1.84 5.75 15.86
C PHE A 73 -1.52 7.05 16.61
N GLY A 74 -1.63 8.20 15.94
CA GLY A 74 -1.31 9.49 16.52
C GLY A 74 -2.41 10.06 17.42
N PRO A 75 -2.08 11.00 18.32
CA PRO A 75 -3.02 11.54 19.30
C PRO A 75 -3.96 12.64 18.78
N MET A 76 -3.61 13.30 17.67
CA MET A 76 -4.35 14.44 17.10
C MET A 76 -5.47 13.98 16.17
N VAL A 77 -6.55 14.76 16.10
CA VAL A 77 -7.68 14.49 15.16
C VAL A 77 -7.21 14.54 13.69
N THR A 78 -6.18 15.33 13.42
CA THR A 78 -5.59 15.51 12.09
C THR A 78 -4.61 14.41 11.70
N ASP A 79 -4.25 13.51 12.63
CA ASP A 79 -3.32 12.43 12.33
C ASP A 79 -3.90 11.47 11.29
N PRO A 80 -3.03 10.87 10.46
CA PRO A 80 -3.48 9.97 9.40
C PRO A 80 -4.20 8.75 9.97
N ILE A 81 -5.26 8.36 9.25
CA ILE A 81 -5.95 7.08 9.45
C ILE A 81 -5.38 6.11 8.42
N TRP A 82 -4.90 4.98 8.88
CA TRP A 82 -4.36 3.90 8.08
C TRP A 82 -5.38 2.78 7.90
N VAL A 83 -5.19 1.99 6.85
CA VAL A 83 -5.91 0.73 6.67
C VAL A 83 -4.97 -0.40 7.02
N VAL A 84 -5.41 -1.27 7.93
CA VAL A 84 -4.68 -2.46 8.36
C VAL A 84 -5.52 -3.69 8.11
N ASP A 85 -4.95 -4.68 7.43
CA ASP A 85 -5.54 -5.98 7.18
C ASP A 85 -4.90 -7.02 8.12
N LEU A 86 -5.73 -7.69 8.91
CA LEU A 86 -5.34 -8.79 9.79
C LEU A 86 -5.88 -10.09 9.24
N PHE A 87 -5.02 -11.11 9.19
CA PHE A 87 -5.45 -12.45 8.81
C PHE A 87 -6.59 -12.92 9.74
N THR A 88 -7.71 -13.40 9.19
CA THR A 88 -8.96 -13.61 9.95
C THR A 88 -8.79 -14.42 11.24
N PRO A 89 -8.00 -15.52 11.27
CA PRO A 89 -7.74 -16.26 12.52
C PRO A 89 -7.03 -15.45 13.61
N GLN A 90 -6.34 -14.36 13.25
CA GLN A 90 -5.62 -13.46 14.15
C GLN A 90 -6.46 -12.24 14.56
N SER A 91 -7.71 -12.10 14.08
CA SER A 91 -8.56 -10.96 14.44
C SER A 91 -8.84 -10.86 15.94
N GLY A 92 -8.79 -11.98 16.68
CA GLY A 92 -8.90 -11.99 18.15
C GLY A 92 -7.73 -11.31 18.86
N SER A 93 -6.55 -11.23 18.24
CA SER A 93 -5.36 -10.56 18.77
C SER A 93 -5.14 -9.17 18.13
N ALA A 94 -6.18 -8.58 17.53
CA ALA A 94 -6.11 -7.24 16.94
C ALA A 94 -5.59 -6.15 17.92
N PRO A 95 -6.06 -6.07 19.19
CA PRO A 95 -5.54 -5.06 20.13
C PRO A 95 -4.03 -5.19 20.38
N GLU A 96 -3.54 -6.43 20.52
CA GLU A 96 -2.12 -6.72 20.73
C GLU A 96 -1.30 -6.34 19.49
N THR A 97 -1.76 -6.76 18.31
CA THR A 97 -1.10 -6.46 17.03
C THR A 97 -1.00 -4.95 16.80
N PHE A 98 -2.08 -4.21 17.04
CA PHE A 98 -2.07 -2.76 16.93
C PHE A 98 -1.23 -2.09 18.03
N GLY A 99 -1.10 -2.71 19.20
CA GLY A 99 -0.18 -2.28 20.25
C GLY A 99 1.29 -2.33 19.80
N TYR A 100 1.71 -3.45 19.18
CA TYR A 100 3.06 -3.55 18.61
C TYR A 100 3.28 -2.56 17.47
N LEU A 101 2.31 -2.40 16.57
CA LEU A 101 2.40 -1.43 15.48
C LEU A 101 2.45 0.02 16.00
N LEU A 102 1.70 0.34 17.06
CA LEU A 102 1.75 1.64 17.72
C LEU A 102 3.14 1.91 18.31
N ALA A 103 3.74 0.92 18.97
CA ALA A 103 5.08 1.05 19.54
C ALA A 103 6.12 1.41 18.45
N ASP A 104 6.07 0.75 17.30
CA ASP A 104 6.96 1.03 16.17
C ASP A 104 6.61 2.34 15.43
N ALA A 105 5.32 2.70 15.35
CA ALA A 105 4.85 3.92 14.70
C ALA A 105 5.20 5.20 15.47
N ARG A 106 5.38 5.13 16.80
CA ARG A 106 5.83 6.26 17.63
C ARG A 106 7.20 6.79 17.20
N ASP A 107 8.06 5.90 16.70
CA ASP A 107 9.40 6.25 16.19
C ASP A 107 9.39 6.45 14.66
N GLY A 108 8.21 6.57 14.06
CA GLY A 108 8.04 6.74 12.61
C GLY A 108 8.64 8.04 12.10
N PHE A 109 9.55 7.93 11.14
CA PHE A 109 10.17 9.05 10.42
C PHE A 109 10.56 8.59 9.00
N PRO A 110 10.37 9.42 7.95
CA PRO A 110 9.86 10.80 7.98
C PRO A 110 8.34 10.92 8.10
N ILE A 111 7.60 9.82 7.94
CA ILE A 111 6.14 9.81 8.09
C ILE A 111 5.81 9.54 9.57
N PRO A 112 5.34 10.53 10.34
CA PRO A 112 5.03 10.34 11.75
C PRO A 112 3.84 9.39 11.91
N TYR A 113 3.85 8.60 12.98
CA TYR A 113 2.78 7.65 13.30
C TYR A 113 2.47 6.65 12.17
N TYR A 114 3.47 6.34 11.35
CA TYR A 114 3.49 5.22 10.43
C TYR A 114 4.65 4.28 10.84
N PRO A 115 4.45 2.95 10.94
CA PRO A 115 5.45 2.02 11.47
C PRO A 115 6.83 2.20 10.85
N ARG A 116 7.86 2.46 11.69
CA ARG A 116 9.23 2.72 11.26
C ARG A 116 9.84 1.53 10.52
N CYS A 117 9.52 0.30 10.92
CA CYS A 117 10.02 -0.90 10.24
C CYS A 117 9.56 -0.94 8.77
N LEU A 118 8.32 -0.52 8.47
CA LEU A 118 7.80 -0.44 7.11
C LEU A 118 8.46 0.69 6.32
N GLN A 119 8.77 1.81 6.97
CA GLN A 119 9.51 2.91 6.32
C GLN A 119 10.91 2.48 5.91
N LYS A 120 11.64 1.79 6.80
CA LYS A 120 12.96 1.25 6.50
C LYS A 120 12.91 0.19 5.41
N ALA A 121 11.92 -0.71 5.45
CA ALA A 121 11.75 -1.72 4.42
C ALA A 121 11.50 -1.09 3.04
N ASP A 122 10.64 -0.07 2.97
CA ASP A 122 10.40 0.71 1.75
C ASP A 122 11.67 1.43 1.28
N GLU A 123 12.45 2.02 2.19
CA GLU A 123 13.73 2.66 1.89
C GLU A 123 14.75 1.68 1.30
N TYR A 124 14.92 0.49 1.90
CA TYR A 124 15.85 -0.53 1.40
C TYR A 124 15.38 -1.23 0.12
N ALA A 125 14.06 -1.29 -0.13
CA ALA A 125 13.50 -1.93 -1.32
C ALA A 125 13.53 -1.02 -2.55
N GLN A 126 13.73 0.29 -2.37
CA GLN A 126 13.70 1.26 -3.45
C GLN A 126 14.96 1.17 -4.31
N VAL A 127 14.80 0.69 -5.54
CA VAL A 127 15.79 0.85 -6.61
C VAL A 127 15.58 2.24 -7.21
N ARG A 128 16.41 3.22 -6.83
CA ARG A 128 16.27 4.62 -7.27
C ARG A 128 17.64 5.25 -7.56
N GLY A 129 17.63 6.25 -8.45
CA GLY A 129 18.82 7.02 -8.80
C GLY A 129 19.93 6.10 -9.30
N PHE A 130 21.04 6.08 -8.56
CA PHE A 130 22.23 5.32 -8.95
C PHE A 130 21.98 3.83 -9.19
N ASP A 131 21.20 3.14 -8.34
CA ASP A 131 20.95 1.71 -8.51
C ASP A 131 20.19 1.43 -9.83
N LEU A 132 19.28 2.34 -10.19
CA LEU A 132 18.54 2.26 -11.45
C LEU A 132 19.46 2.58 -12.64
N ASP A 133 20.36 3.55 -12.50
CA ASP A 133 21.32 3.92 -13.54
C ASP A 133 22.27 2.76 -13.86
N VAL A 134 22.76 2.06 -12.81
CA VAL A 134 23.58 0.85 -12.97
C VAL A 134 22.81 -0.24 -13.71
N LEU A 135 21.58 -0.55 -13.25
CA LEU A 135 20.75 -1.57 -13.91
C LEU A 135 20.44 -1.22 -15.37
N GLN A 136 20.12 0.05 -15.64
CA GLN A 136 19.85 0.52 -16.99
C GLN A 136 21.10 0.37 -17.87
N THR A 137 22.28 0.69 -17.35
CA THR A 137 23.55 0.54 -18.07
C THR A 137 23.81 -0.93 -18.41
N GLU A 138 23.71 -1.83 -17.44
CA GLU A 138 23.95 -3.27 -17.63
C GLU A 138 22.96 -3.89 -18.62
N VAL A 139 21.67 -3.57 -18.47
CA VAL A 139 20.63 -4.03 -19.42
C VAL A 139 20.93 -3.54 -20.83
N MET A 140 21.28 -2.28 -20.96
CA MET A 140 21.52 -1.69 -22.26
C MET A 140 22.81 -2.21 -22.91
N SER A 141 23.85 -2.54 -22.13
CA SER A 141 25.06 -3.24 -22.62
C SER A 141 24.71 -4.65 -23.10
N ALA A 142 23.91 -5.40 -22.34
CA ALA A 142 23.48 -6.73 -22.76
C ALA A 142 22.64 -6.72 -24.04
N VAL A 143 21.80 -5.69 -24.22
CA VAL A 143 21.06 -5.48 -25.48
C VAL A 143 22.04 -5.23 -26.62
N GLU A 144 23.02 -4.34 -26.49
CA GLU A 144 24.04 -4.08 -27.53
C GLU A 144 24.76 -5.34 -27.99
N ASP A 145 25.16 -6.19 -27.04
CA ASP A 145 25.81 -7.46 -27.32
C ASP A 145 24.88 -8.43 -28.08
N ALA A 146 23.59 -8.43 -27.73
CA ALA A 146 22.59 -9.29 -28.35
C ALA A 146 22.20 -8.87 -29.78
N VAL A 147 22.09 -7.56 -30.07
CA VAL A 147 21.68 -7.08 -31.42
C VAL A 147 22.83 -7.10 -32.43
N GLY A 148 24.08 -7.19 -31.96
CA GLY A 148 25.27 -7.20 -32.80
C GLY A 148 25.51 -5.88 -33.56
N ALA A 149 26.58 -5.84 -34.35
CA ALA A 149 27.07 -4.59 -34.95
C ALA A 149 26.08 -3.91 -35.93
N GLY A 150 25.16 -4.67 -36.54
CA GLY A 150 24.26 -4.15 -37.58
C GLY A 150 23.11 -3.26 -37.09
N ALA A 151 22.83 -3.25 -35.78
CA ALA A 151 21.73 -2.48 -35.19
C ALA A 151 22.19 -1.46 -34.12
N ARG A 152 23.51 -1.31 -33.92
CA ARG A 152 24.08 -0.37 -32.92
C ARG A 152 23.68 1.08 -33.19
N ASP A 153 23.78 1.53 -34.44
CA ASP A 153 23.44 2.90 -34.82
C ASP A 153 21.99 3.26 -34.49
N ALA A 154 21.07 2.30 -34.65
CA ALA A 154 19.66 2.50 -34.32
C ALA A 154 19.43 2.57 -32.80
N LEU A 155 20.17 1.78 -32.02
CA LEU A 155 20.10 1.77 -30.56
C LEU A 155 20.71 3.06 -29.97
N ASP A 156 21.82 3.54 -30.52
CA ASP A 156 22.45 4.80 -30.12
C ASP A 156 21.57 6.00 -30.45
N ALA A 157 20.95 6.02 -31.63
CA ALA A 157 19.97 7.05 -31.98
C ALA A 157 18.77 7.06 -31.02
N TYR A 158 18.30 5.88 -30.59
CA TYR A 158 17.23 5.76 -29.61
C TYR A 158 17.64 6.32 -28.23
N ARG A 159 18.86 6.04 -27.76
CA ARG A 159 19.38 6.58 -26.47
C ARG A 159 19.53 8.10 -26.48
N LEU A 160 19.93 8.68 -27.61
CA LEU A 160 20.10 10.12 -27.77
C LEU A 160 18.78 10.86 -27.97
N THR A 161 17.68 10.15 -28.17
CA THR A 161 16.35 10.75 -28.27
C THR A 161 15.89 11.15 -26.86
N PRO A 162 15.74 12.46 -26.57
CA PRO A 162 15.30 12.88 -25.25
C PRO A 162 13.88 12.38 -24.98
N ASP A 163 13.58 12.01 -23.74
CA ASP A 163 12.20 11.76 -23.33
C ASP A 163 11.40 13.07 -23.33
N LEU A 164 10.79 13.34 -24.49
CA LEU A 164 9.92 14.50 -24.70
C LEU A 164 8.63 14.40 -23.87
N THR A 165 8.26 13.20 -23.44
CA THR A 165 7.02 12.94 -22.69
C THR A 165 7.23 13.27 -21.21
N GLY A 166 8.33 12.82 -20.63
CA GLY A 166 8.73 13.15 -19.26
C GLY A 166 8.94 14.64 -19.02
N ARG A 167 9.42 15.40 -20.03
CA ARG A 167 9.54 16.87 -19.94
C ARG A 167 8.21 17.63 -19.99
N ARG A 168 7.15 17.01 -20.51
CA ARG A 168 5.86 17.68 -20.72
C ARG A 168 4.87 17.44 -19.59
N TYR A 169 5.04 16.35 -18.85
CA TYR A 169 4.09 15.91 -17.80
C TYR A 169 4.75 15.58 -16.45
N GLY A 170 6.05 15.81 -16.29
CA GLY A 170 6.79 15.67 -15.03
C GLY A 170 6.65 16.85 -14.08
#